data_AF-A0A497SKV8-F1
#
_entry.id   AF-A0A497SKV8-F1
#
_cell.length_a   1.000
_cell.length_b   1.000
_cell.length_c   1.000
_cell.angle_alpha   90.00
_cell.angle_beta   90.00
_cell.angle_gamma   90.00
#
_symmetry.space_group_name_H-M   'P 1'
#
loop_
_entity.id
_entity.type
_entity.pdbx_description
1 polymer ?
#
loop_
_entity_poly.entity_id
_entity_poly.type
_entity_poly.pdbx_seq_one_letter_code
_entity_poly.pdbx_strand_id
1 'polypeptide(L)'
;MSIAIDKLLLILLGLIVLVVALVLYSGYIRPEMTNCEICRNLLMSWCAKCAANEYSSDISIPADICECSVKCGLISSCTSSTNCNDLKGECSTYISS
;
A
#
# COMPACT_ATOMS: atom_id res chain seq x y z
N MET A 1 10.57 21.20 -48.42
CA MET A 1 9.82 20.46 -47.38
C MET A 1 10.81 19.93 -46.35
N SER A 2 11.22 20.76 -45.37
CA SER A 2 12.22 20.35 -44.34
C SER A 2 11.79 20.69 -42.91
N ILE A 3 10.52 21.05 -42.69
CA ILE A 3 10.02 21.52 -41.38
C ILE A 3 9.41 20.36 -40.56
N ALA A 4 9.11 19.22 -41.17
CA ALA A 4 8.44 18.10 -40.51
C ALA A 4 9.37 17.32 -39.55
N ILE A 5 10.67 17.23 -39.85
CA ILE A 5 11.62 16.40 -39.09
C ILE A 5 11.98 17.05 -37.75
N ASP A 6 12.22 18.36 -37.72
CA ASP A 6 12.52 19.12 -36.50
C ASP A 6 11.38 19.06 -35.47
N LYS A 7 10.14 19.14 -35.94
CA LYS A 7 8.96 19.05 -35.07
C LYS A 7 8.74 17.63 -34.56
N LEU A 8 9.03 16.61 -35.37
CA LEU A 8 8.95 15.21 -34.97
C LEU A 8 9.92 14.90 -33.83
N LEU A 9 11.15 15.44 -33.91
CA LEU A 9 12.19 15.23 -32.90
C LEU A 9 11.81 15.85 -31.54
N LEU A 10 11.23 17.06 -31.57
CA LEU A 10 10.73 17.75 -30.37
C LEU A 10 9.57 17.00 -29.71
N ILE A 11 8.67 16.43 -30.50
CA ILE A 11 7.55 15.62 -29.98
C ILE A 11 8.09 14.34 -29.31
N LEU A 12 9.07 13.68 -29.93
CA LEU A 12 9.73 12.50 -29.39
C LEU A 12 10.43 12.79 -28.06
N LEU A 13 11.17 13.89 -27.97
CA LEU A 13 11.81 14.33 -26.73
C LEU A 13 10.80 14.64 -25.64
N GLY A 14 9.69 15.32 -25.98
CA GLY A 14 8.60 15.59 -25.04
C GLY A 14 7.95 14.31 -24.48
N LEU A 15 7.73 13.31 -25.33
CA LEU A 15 7.18 12.01 -24.91
C LEU A 15 8.13 11.28 -23.95
N ILE A 16 9.44 11.29 -24.21
CA ILE A 16 10.44 10.66 -23.34
C ILE A 16 10.42 11.30 -21.95
N VAL A 17 10.41 12.64 -21.88
CA VAL A 17 10.34 13.37 -20.60
C VAL A 17 9.07 13.04 -19.83
N LEU A 18 7.93 12.92 -20.53
CA LEU A 18 6.64 12.60 -19.92
C LEU A 18 6.62 11.17 -19.34
N VAL A 19 7.20 10.21 -20.05
CA VAL A 19 7.32 8.82 -19.57
C VAL A 19 8.24 8.75 -18.35
N VAL A 20 9.39 9.44 -18.36
CA VAL A 20 10.30 9.48 -17.21
C VAL A 20 9.61 10.12 -16.00
N ALA A 21 8.86 11.20 -16.19
CA ALA A 21 8.09 11.84 -15.12
C ALA A 21 7.03 10.88 -14.53
N LEU A 22 6.33 10.10 -15.36
CA LEU A 22 5.35 9.10 -14.91
C LEU A 22 6.01 7.97 -14.10
N VAL A 23 7.18 7.48 -14.52
CA VAL A 23 7.93 6.44 -13.80
C VAL A 23 8.46 6.96 -12.47
N LEU A 24 8.95 8.22 -12.43
CA LEU A 24 9.37 8.84 -11.18
C LEU A 24 8.19 9.09 -10.25
N TYR A 25 7.05 9.53 -10.77
CA TYR A 25 5.82 9.74 -9.99
C TYR A 25 5.28 8.45 -9.39
N SER A 26 5.27 7.34 -10.15
CA SER A 26 4.85 6.03 -9.63
C SER A 26 5.83 5.45 -8.61
N GLY A 27 7.11 5.81 -8.67
CA GLY A 27 8.10 5.43 -7.67
C GLY A 27 8.03 6.23 -6.38
N TYR A 28 7.53 7.47 -6.40
CA TYR A 28 7.59 8.39 -5.26
C TYR A 28 6.34 8.38 -4.37
N ILE A 29 5.17 8.06 -4.91
CA ILE A 29 3.93 8.18 -4.15
C ILE A 29 3.51 6.79 -3.68
N ARG A 30 4.03 6.38 -2.52
CA ARG A 30 3.21 5.59 -1.61
C ARG A 30 2.20 6.55 -1.00
N PRO A 31 0.90 6.48 -1.34
CA PRO A 31 -0.08 7.33 -0.69
C PRO A 31 -0.08 6.97 0.81
N GLU A 32 0.34 7.91 1.65
CA GLU A 32 0.18 7.76 3.09
C GLU A 32 -1.32 7.67 3.39
N MET A 33 -1.76 6.48 3.83
CA MET A 33 -3.12 6.29 4.33
C MET A 33 -3.29 7.09 5.62
N THR A 34 -3.87 8.29 5.49
CA THR A 34 -4.11 9.25 6.58
C THR A 34 -5.48 9.09 7.22
N ASN A 35 -6.40 8.33 6.62
CA ASN A 35 -7.73 8.12 7.17
C ASN A 35 -7.79 6.83 8.01
N CYS A 36 -7.89 6.99 9.33
CA CYS A 36 -7.92 5.87 10.28
C CYS A 36 -9.15 4.98 10.15
N GLU A 37 -10.28 5.48 9.65
CA GLU A 37 -11.47 4.67 9.43
C GLU A 37 -11.27 3.71 8.24
N ILE A 38 -10.65 4.20 7.17
CA ILE A 38 -10.26 3.36 6.02
C ILE A 38 -9.21 2.32 6.45
N CYS A 39 -8.20 2.76 7.20
CA CYS A 39 -7.17 1.86 7.73
C CYS A 39 -7.78 0.75 8.60
N ARG A 40 -8.74 1.09 9.48
CA ARG A 40 -9.46 0.12 10.31
C ARG A 40 -10.22 -0.91 9.47
N ASN A 41 -10.93 -0.46 8.43
CA ASN A 41 -11.64 -1.37 7.53
C ASN A 41 -10.69 -2.31 6.77
N LEU A 42 -9.53 -1.81 6.36
CA LEU A 42 -8.50 -2.62 5.70
C LEU A 42 -7.87 -3.64 6.67
N LEU A 43 -7.56 -3.21 7.89
CA LEU A 43 -7.06 -4.09 8.96
C LEU A 43 -8.09 -5.18 9.28
N MET A 44 -9.37 -4.82 9.43
CA MET A 44 -10.46 -5.79 9.61
C MET A 44 -10.56 -6.79 8.46
N SER A 45 -10.48 -6.33 7.21
CA SER A 45 -10.51 -7.19 6.03
C SER A 45 -9.33 -8.17 6.01
N TRP A 46 -8.14 -7.70 6.38
CA TRP A 46 -6.96 -8.55 6.52
C TRP A 46 -7.11 -9.56 7.67
N CYS A 47 -7.58 -9.13 8.84
CA CYS A 47 -7.88 -10.00 9.98
C CYS A 47 -8.92 -11.09 9.64
N ALA A 48 -9.95 -10.76 8.86
CA ALA A 48 -10.94 -11.74 8.39
C ALA A 48 -10.29 -12.81 7.48
N LYS A 49 -9.36 -12.41 6.61
CA LYS A 49 -8.56 -13.36 5.82
C LYS A 49 -7.67 -14.21 6.70
N CYS A 50 -7.04 -13.64 7.71
CA CYS A 50 -6.26 -14.39 8.70
C CYS A 50 -7.12 -15.44 9.41
N ALA A 51 -8.31 -15.06 9.88
CA ALA A 51 -9.22 -15.98 10.56
C ALA A 51 -9.68 -17.12 9.65
N ALA A 52 -9.95 -16.83 8.36
CA ALA A 52 -10.29 -17.85 7.37
C ALA A 52 -9.15 -18.83 7.08
N ASN A 53 -7.89 -18.44 7.36
CA ASN A 53 -6.69 -19.27 7.20
C ASN A 53 -6.10 -19.70 8.56
N GLU A 54 -6.94 -19.75 9.61
CA GLU A 54 -6.56 -20.19 10.96
C GLU A 54 -5.34 -19.46 11.56
N TYR A 55 -5.13 -18.21 11.15
CA TYR A 55 -3.98 -17.39 11.54
C TYR A 55 -2.61 -17.97 11.11
N SER A 56 -2.52 -18.54 9.91
CA SER A 56 -1.25 -19.01 9.34
C SER A 56 -0.17 -17.91 9.31
N SER A 57 1.06 -18.27 9.66
CA SER A 57 2.24 -17.42 9.58
C SER A 57 2.65 -17.04 8.15
N ASP A 58 2.11 -17.72 7.14
CA ASP A 58 2.45 -17.49 5.73
C ASP A 58 1.83 -16.20 5.17
N ILE A 59 0.88 -15.62 5.90
CA ILE A 59 0.18 -14.41 5.51
C ILE A 59 0.75 -13.24 6.31
N SER A 60 1.64 -12.48 5.65
CA SER A 60 2.19 -11.25 6.20
C SER A 60 1.21 -10.08 6.06
N ILE A 61 1.27 -9.15 7.00
CA ILE A 61 0.52 -7.90 6.89
C ILE A 61 1.16 -7.00 5.82
N PRO A 62 0.38 -6.39 4.92
CA PRO A 62 0.90 -5.39 4.00
C PRO A 62 1.50 -4.20 4.76
N ALA A 63 2.66 -3.72 4.32
CA ALA A 63 3.40 -2.63 4.98
C ALA A 63 2.54 -1.36 5.17
N ASP A 64 1.68 -1.06 4.20
CA ASP A 64 0.84 0.14 4.23
C ASP A 64 -0.26 0.04 5.30
N ILE A 65 -0.82 -1.18 5.50
CA ILE A 65 -1.81 -1.46 6.56
C ILE A 65 -1.11 -1.45 7.92
N CYS A 66 0.08 -2.03 7.99
CA CYS A 66 0.92 -2.06 9.19
C CYS A 66 1.23 -0.65 9.70
N GLU A 67 1.76 0.21 8.82
CA GLU A 67 2.12 1.59 9.15
C GLU A 67 0.89 2.41 9.54
N CYS A 68 -0.21 2.30 8.78
CA CYS A 68 -1.42 3.05 9.10
C CYS A 68 -2.04 2.59 10.43
N SER A 69 -1.99 1.29 10.73
CA SER A 69 -2.59 0.73 11.95
C SER A 69 -1.82 1.16 13.20
N VAL A 70 -0.48 1.23 13.12
CA VAL A 70 0.35 1.78 14.21
C VAL A 70 0.12 3.28 14.37
N LYS A 71 0.10 4.05 13.27
CA LYS A 71 -0.16 5.51 13.32
C LYS A 71 -1.52 5.84 13.92
N CYS A 72 -2.54 5.04 13.61
CA CYS A 72 -3.90 5.22 14.12
C CYS A 72 -4.12 4.60 15.50
N GLY A 73 -3.10 3.99 16.12
CA GLY A 73 -3.20 3.35 17.44
C GLY A 73 -4.13 2.13 17.46
N LEU A 74 -4.36 1.50 16.30
CA LEU A 74 -5.17 0.29 16.18
C LEU A 74 -4.40 -0.96 16.63
N ILE A 75 -3.09 -0.97 16.41
CA ILE A 75 -2.18 -2.03 16.83
C ILE A 75 -1.00 -1.42 17.55
N SER A 76 -0.53 -2.12 18.58
CA SER A 76 0.54 -1.61 19.47
C SER A 76 1.90 -1.54 18.79
N SER A 77 2.22 -2.52 17.93
CA SER A 77 3.45 -2.54 17.15
C SER A 77 3.28 -3.40 15.90
N CYS A 78 3.95 -3.02 14.82
CA CYS A 78 3.92 -3.79 13.59
C CYS A 78 5.19 -3.58 12.77
N THR A 79 5.66 -4.64 12.13
CA THR A 79 6.85 -4.67 11.28
C THR A 79 6.54 -5.37 9.97
N SER A 80 7.42 -5.24 8.96
CA SER A 80 7.27 -5.95 7.68
C SER A 80 7.32 -7.48 7.79
N SER A 81 7.79 -8.02 8.92
CA SER A 81 7.78 -9.46 9.23
C SER A 81 6.55 -9.92 9.99
N THR A 82 5.70 -9.00 10.44
CA THR A 82 4.50 -9.32 11.22
C THR A 82 3.52 -10.13 10.37
N ASN A 83 3.04 -11.24 10.91
CA ASN A 83 2.12 -12.13 10.22
C ASN A 83 0.80 -12.30 11.00
N CYS A 84 -0.15 -13.03 10.43
CA CYS A 84 -1.46 -13.27 11.06
C CYS A 84 -1.36 -13.85 12.47
N ASN A 85 -0.41 -14.76 12.74
CA ASN A 85 -0.27 -15.39 14.04
C ASN A 85 0.13 -14.37 15.12
N ASP A 86 1.03 -13.43 14.78
CA ASP A 86 1.50 -12.39 15.69
C ASP A 86 0.37 -11.43 16.09
N LEU A 87 -0.57 -11.15 15.17
CA LEU A 87 -1.68 -10.21 15.38
C LEU A 87 -3.00 -10.90 15.76
N LYS A 88 -2.99 -12.20 16.03
CA LYS A 88 -4.20 -12.98 16.35
C LYS A 88 -5.00 -12.39 17.51
N GLY A 89 -4.31 -11.95 18.56
CA GLY A 89 -4.93 -11.33 19.73
C GLY A 89 -5.69 -10.06 19.36
N GLU A 90 -5.05 -9.13 18.65
CA GLU A 90 -5.65 -7.85 18.27
C GLU A 90 -6.75 -8.03 17.20
N CYS A 91 -6.55 -8.91 16.22
CA CYS A 91 -7.57 -9.27 15.23
C CYS A 91 -8.84 -9.86 15.86
N SER A 92 -8.72 -10.65 16.93
CA SER A 92 -9.88 -11.23 17.62
C SER A 92 -10.79 -10.17 18.25
N THR A 93 -10.23 -9.04 18.70
CA THR A 93 -10.98 -7.90 19.24
C THR A 93 -11.80 -7.20 18.16
N TYR A 94 -11.28 -7.12 16.93
CA TYR A 94 -11.95 -6.50 15.80
C TYR A 94 -13.09 -7.36 15.23
N ILE A 95 -12.90 -8.68 15.17
CA ILE A 95 -13.93 -9.59 14.63
C ILE A 95 -15.10 -9.78 15.61
N SER A 96 -14.87 -9.53 16.90
CA SER A 96 -15.85 -9.75 17.98
C SER A 96 -16.62 -8.49 18.40
N SER A 97 -16.33 -7.33 17.79
CA SER A 97 -17.00 -6.04 18.05
C SER A 97 -18.03 -5.74 16.96
#